data_AF-A0A942NNY8-F1
#
_entry.id   AF-A0A942NNY8-F1
#
_cell.length_a   1.000
_cell.length_b   1.000
_cell.length_c   1.000
_cell.angle_alpha   90.00
_cell.angle_beta   90.00
_cell.angle_gamma   90.00
#
_symmetry.space_group_name_H-M   'P 1'
#
loop_
_entity.id
_entity.type
_entity.pdbx_description
1 polymer ?
#
loop_
_entity_poly.entity_id
_entity_poly.type
_entity_poly.pdbx_seq_one_letter_code
_entity_poly.pdbx_strand_id
1 'polypeptide(L)'
;FEKEEECYRAIFFWVANNLVYDIKSLSQPAVEEPKPVIVKKAFERRMAVCEGYSGLMDTLCQLSGITTALVSGYTRNNGQLDITPHMWMAAYINGAWTLSDPTWASGAIMNNKFVKQFEEKYFLVPAQRMIQSHIPYDPMWQLLKKPLTHKAFIQLTNDEKNNVDFNFNDSIYHHLNAGKAAQYQNELRRIRNQGFNHQALGQRLNYLEGTLKVVQHNRTVAELRIVTDVFNQSIELFNSSVNLLNNRADSKSVNTKLHEAKEKLFQAKERLLAIEDSPAALNQNMASMMNSIKQLEENIQQLLTR
;
A
#
# COMPACT_ATOMS: atom_id res chain seq x y z
N PHE A 1 8.94 30.51 9.84
CA PHE A 1 9.88 30.64 8.72
C PHE A 1 9.20 31.46 7.64
N GLU A 2 9.93 32.36 6.99
CA GLU A 2 9.37 33.17 5.91
C GLU A 2 9.32 32.40 4.58
N LYS A 3 10.15 31.34 4.44
CA LYS A 3 10.21 30.48 3.25
C LYS A 3 10.04 29.00 3.60
N GLU A 4 9.39 28.26 2.69
CA GLU A 4 9.16 26.81 2.78
C GLU A 4 10.46 26.02 2.94
N GLU A 5 11.47 26.32 2.11
CA GLU A 5 12.77 25.66 2.14
C GLU A 5 13.51 25.85 3.48
N GLU A 6 13.41 27.03 4.11
CA GLU A 6 14.03 27.28 5.42
C GLU A 6 13.38 26.42 6.51
N CYS A 7 12.05 26.26 6.46
CA CYS A 7 11.33 25.36 7.35
C CYS A 7 11.75 23.91 7.13
N TYR A 8 11.79 23.47 5.87
CA TYR A 8 12.23 22.13 5.50
C TYR A 8 13.67 21.83 5.98
N ARG A 9 14.59 22.78 5.79
CA ARG A 9 15.98 22.69 6.24
C ARG A 9 16.09 22.61 7.76
N ALA A 10 15.33 23.42 8.49
CA ALA A 10 15.32 23.39 9.95
C ALA A 10 14.82 22.03 10.49
N ILE A 11 13.77 21.47 9.89
CA ILE A 11 13.26 20.14 10.23
C ILE A 11 14.30 19.07 9.91
N PHE A 12 14.88 19.09 8.70
CA PHE A 12 15.92 18.16 8.27
C PHE A 12 17.12 18.16 9.23
N PHE A 13 17.67 19.35 9.50
CA PHE A 13 18.78 19.53 10.44
C PHE A 13 18.41 19.03 11.83
N TRP A 14 17.22 19.37 12.34
CA TRP A 14 16.80 18.92 13.65
C TRP A 14 16.72 17.40 13.73
N VAL A 15 16.10 16.73 12.75
CA VAL A 15 16.00 15.26 12.75
C VAL A 15 17.39 14.62 12.66
N ALA A 16 18.20 15.00 11.67
CA ALA A 16 19.55 14.44 11.48
C ALA A 16 20.46 14.70 12.68
N ASN A 17 20.32 15.86 13.34
CA ASN A 17 21.18 16.26 14.45
C ASN A 17 20.58 15.96 15.83
N ASN A 18 19.40 15.36 15.97
CA ASN A 18 18.84 15.02 17.29
C ASN A 18 18.57 13.54 17.48
N LEU A 19 18.72 12.71 16.44
CA LEU A 19 18.58 11.27 16.56
C LEU A 19 19.96 10.58 16.61
N VAL A 20 19.96 9.38 17.18
CA VAL A 20 21.07 8.41 17.19
C VAL A 20 20.64 7.19 16.40
N TYR A 21 21.52 6.65 15.55
CA TYR A 21 21.20 5.45 14.78
C TYR A 21 21.14 4.19 15.66
N ASP A 22 20.02 3.46 15.62
CA ASP A 22 19.78 2.26 16.42
C ASP A 22 20.43 1.01 15.81
N ILE A 23 21.74 0.89 16.00
CA ILE A 23 22.52 -0.27 15.51
C ILE A 23 22.03 -1.59 16.14
N LYS A 24 21.51 -1.57 17.37
CA LYS A 24 21.10 -2.80 18.07
C LYS A 24 19.90 -3.44 17.37
N SER A 25 18.96 -2.61 16.92
CA SER A 25 17.77 -3.07 16.20
C SER A 25 18.10 -3.76 14.87
N LEU A 26 19.24 -3.45 14.22
CA LEU A 26 19.67 -4.13 12.98
C LEU A 26 19.92 -5.63 13.15
N SER A 27 20.23 -6.07 14.37
CA SER A 27 20.48 -7.48 14.70
C SER A 27 19.22 -8.24 15.08
N GLN A 28 18.07 -7.55 15.18
CA GLN A 28 16.79 -8.11 15.54
C GLN A 28 15.93 -8.34 14.30
N PRO A 29 15.04 -9.34 14.30
CA PRO A 29 14.03 -9.46 13.26
C PRO A 29 13.24 -8.15 13.16
N ALA A 30 13.10 -7.63 11.94
CA ALA A 30 12.28 -6.45 11.71
C ALA A 30 10.83 -6.76 12.14
N VAL A 31 10.32 -6.00 13.10
CA VAL A 31 8.91 -6.04 13.49
C VAL A 31 8.22 -4.95 12.70
N GLU A 32 7.25 -5.31 11.86
CA GLU A 32 6.41 -4.32 11.18
C GLU A 32 5.55 -3.59 12.22
N GLU A 33 5.81 -2.30 12.37
CA GLU A 33 5.04 -1.42 13.25
C GLU A 33 4.35 -0.31 12.44
N PRO A 34 3.14 0.13 12.83
CA PRO A 34 2.52 1.26 12.19
C PRO A 34 3.38 2.52 12.32
N LYS A 35 3.49 3.32 11.25
CA LYS A 35 4.24 4.59 11.23
C LYS A 35 4.05 5.46 12.49
N PRO A 36 2.83 5.70 13.02
CA PRO A 36 2.67 6.52 14.22
C PRO A 36 3.42 5.99 15.45
N VAL A 37 3.51 4.66 15.60
CA VAL A 37 4.25 4.01 16.68
C VAL A 37 5.75 4.24 16.51
N ILE A 38 6.25 4.03 15.29
CA ILE A 38 7.67 4.23 14.96
C ILE A 38 8.09 5.68 15.19
N VAL A 39 7.29 6.64 14.68
CA VAL A 39 7.54 8.08 14.84
C VAL A 39 7.55 8.48 16.31
N LYS A 40 6.59 8.01 17.09
CA LYS A 40 6.52 8.28 18.53
C LYS A 40 7.77 7.76 19.25
N LYS A 41 8.21 6.52 18.95
CA LYS A 41 9.43 5.94 19.52
C LYS A 41 10.68 6.73 19.10
N ALA A 42 10.81 7.07 17.82
CA ALA A 42 11.93 7.85 17.29
C ALA A 42 12.03 9.22 17.97
N PHE A 43 10.90 9.89 18.15
CA PHE A 43 10.80 11.14 18.89
C PHE A 43 11.21 10.91 20.36
N GLU A 44 10.48 10.11 21.13
CA GLU A 44 10.68 9.95 22.58
C GLU A 44 12.09 9.46 22.94
N ARG A 45 12.63 8.50 22.18
CA ARG A 45 13.94 7.89 22.46
C ARG A 45 15.10 8.66 21.85
N ARG A 46 14.83 9.59 20.91
CA ARG A 46 15.87 10.25 20.10
C ARG A 46 16.78 9.23 19.41
N MET A 47 16.23 8.09 19.02
CA MET A 47 16.96 6.94 18.48
C MET A 47 16.06 6.15 17.53
N ALA A 48 16.56 5.81 16.35
CA ALA A 48 15.82 5.05 15.34
C ALA A 48 16.74 4.45 14.27
N VAL A 49 16.19 3.60 13.40
CA VAL A 49 16.74 3.29 12.06
C VAL A 49 16.13 4.21 11.00
N CYS A 50 16.53 4.05 9.74
CA CYS A 50 16.13 4.91 8.62
C CYS A 50 14.62 5.22 8.55
N GLU A 51 13.77 4.23 8.82
CA GLU A 51 12.31 4.40 8.85
C GLU A 51 11.85 5.42 9.90
N GLY A 52 12.45 5.43 11.09
CA GLY A 52 12.09 6.39 12.13
C GLY A 52 12.63 7.79 11.86
N TYR A 53 13.81 7.93 11.23
CA TYR A 53 14.31 9.22 10.77
C TYR A 53 13.37 9.83 9.73
N SER A 54 13.13 9.10 8.65
CA SER A 54 12.30 9.57 7.53
C SER A 54 10.85 9.75 7.94
N GLY A 55 10.29 8.84 8.75
CA GLY A 55 8.93 8.96 9.27
C GLY A 55 8.72 10.14 10.20
N LEU A 56 9.70 10.45 11.07
CA LEU A 56 9.64 11.62 11.96
C LEU A 56 9.74 12.91 11.15
N MET A 57 10.68 12.96 10.20
CA MET A 57 10.82 14.09 9.28
C MET A 57 9.54 14.34 8.48
N ASP A 58 8.96 13.29 7.88
CA ASP A 58 7.69 13.35 7.15
C ASP A 58 6.55 13.90 8.03
N THR A 59 6.44 13.43 9.27
CA THR A 59 5.42 13.90 10.21
C THR A 59 5.59 15.39 10.54
N LEU A 60 6.82 15.84 10.80
CA LEU A 60 7.11 17.25 11.08
C LEU A 60 6.86 18.15 9.85
N CYS A 61 7.19 17.66 8.65
CA CYS A 61 6.93 18.37 7.39
C CYS A 61 5.43 18.53 7.14
N GLN A 62 4.65 17.44 7.28
CA GLN A 62 3.20 17.47 7.12
C GLN A 62 2.52 18.43 8.12
N LEU A 63 2.95 18.42 9.39
CA LEU A 63 2.47 19.37 10.40
C LEU A 63 2.83 20.82 10.08
N SER A 64 3.85 21.05 9.26
CA SER A 64 4.30 22.36 8.81
C SER A 64 3.74 22.76 7.43
N GLY A 65 2.82 21.96 6.87
CA GLY A 65 2.20 22.22 5.57
C GLY A 65 3.08 21.88 4.36
N ILE A 66 4.19 21.18 4.56
CA ILE A 66 5.11 20.78 3.48
C ILE A 66 4.68 19.42 2.94
N THR A 67 4.47 19.34 1.62
CA THR A 67 4.08 18.09 0.96
C THR A 67 5.28 17.17 0.80
N THR A 68 5.16 15.95 1.31
CA THR A 68 6.26 14.98 1.36
C THR A 68 5.80 13.57 1.02
N ALA A 69 6.77 12.72 0.66
CA ALA A 69 6.58 11.30 0.46
C ALA A 69 7.79 10.51 0.99
N LEU A 70 7.51 9.40 1.67
CA LEU A 70 8.51 8.43 2.06
C LEU A 70 8.93 7.62 0.84
N VAL A 71 10.23 7.58 0.56
CA VAL A 71 10.80 6.82 -0.55
C VAL A 71 11.56 5.64 0.00
N SER A 72 11.15 4.43 -0.40
CA SER A 72 11.84 3.20 -0.05
C SER A 72 12.63 2.64 -1.24
N GLY A 73 13.74 2.01 -0.92
CA GLY A 73 14.65 1.43 -1.89
C GLY A 73 15.79 0.69 -1.22
N TYR A 74 16.92 0.63 -1.89
CA TYR A 74 18.15 0.06 -1.34
C TYR A 74 19.34 0.90 -1.81
N THR A 75 20.50 0.67 -1.22
CA THR A 75 21.63 1.58 -1.39
C THR A 75 22.89 0.92 -1.89
N ARG A 76 23.85 1.75 -2.24
CA ARG A 76 25.22 1.36 -2.53
C ARG A 76 26.14 2.34 -1.82
N ASN A 77 27.06 1.81 -1.02
CA ASN A 77 28.05 2.60 -0.30
C ASN A 77 29.46 2.14 -0.70
N ASN A 78 30.32 3.07 -1.12
CA ASN A 78 31.68 2.78 -1.58
C ASN A 78 31.77 1.64 -2.62
N GLY A 79 30.82 1.62 -3.57
CA GLY A 79 30.74 0.59 -4.62
C GLY A 79 30.09 -0.72 -4.18
N GLN A 80 29.95 -0.97 -2.88
CA GLN A 80 29.30 -2.16 -2.32
C GLN A 80 27.79 -1.98 -2.26
N LEU A 81 27.07 -2.93 -2.84
CA LEU A 81 25.61 -2.98 -2.79
C LEU A 81 25.14 -3.37 -1.38
N ASP A 82 24.25 -2.57 -0.79
CA ASP A 82 23.51 -2.92 0.42
C ASP A 82 22.05 -3.15 0.03
N ILE A 83 21.62 -4.41 0.10
CA ILE A 83 20.26 -4.83 -0.27
C ILE A 83 19.28 -4.68 0.89
N THR A 84 19.75 -4.28 2.08
CA THR A 84 18.89 -3.92 3.20
C THR A 84 17.99 -2.76 2.77
N PRO A 85 16.66 -2.84 2.99
CA PRO A 85 15.81 -1.74 2.67
C PRO A 85 16.25 -0.46 3.39
N HIS A 86 16.30 0.62 2.63
CA HIS A 86 16.56 1.94 3.14
C HIS A 86 15.39 2.85 2.81
N MET A 87 15.18 3.85 3.66
CA MET A 87 14.09 4.80 3.49
C MET A 87 14.58 6.23 3.70
N TRP A 88 14.30 7.07 2.71
CA TRP A 88 14.61 8.49 2.70
C TRP A 88 13.37 9.30 2.30
N MET A 89 13.53 10.58 2.04
CA MET A 89 12.44 11.52 1.84
C MET A 89 12.45 12.17 0.45
N ALA A 90 11.27 12.28 -0.14
CA ALA A 90 10.97 13.23 -1.20
C ALA A 90 10.11 14.37 -0.65
N ALA A 91 10.40 15.60 -1.04
CA ALA A 91 9.62 16.78 -0.66
C ALA A 91 9.33 17.65 -1.88
N TYR A 92 8.11 18.16 -1.98
CA TYR A 92 7.74 19.14 -2.99
C TYR A 92 8.03 20.53 -2.44
N ILE A 93 9.13 21.13 -2.90
CA ILE A 93 9.65 22.41 -2.40
C ILE A 93 9.80 23.36 -3.59
N ASN A 94 9.31 24.59 -3.46
CA ASN A 94 9.44 25.63 -4.50
C ASN A 94 8.99 25.17 -5.91
N GLY A 95 7.94 24.34 -5.98
CA GLY A 95 7.36 23.88 -7.24
C GLY A 95 8.03 22.64 -7.88
N ALA A 96 9.00 22.01 -7.21
CA ALA A 96 9.67 20.82 -7.70
C ALA A 96 9.83 19.75 -6.62
N TRP A 97 9.80 18.47 -7.03
CA TRP A 97 10.18 17.36 -6.16
C TRP A 97 11.70 17.35 -5.94
N THR A 98 12.11 17.14 -4.70
CA THR A 98 13.49 17.11 -4.24
C THR A 98 13.71 15.89 -3.33
N LEU A 99 14.97 15.44 -3.18
CA LEU A 99 15.31 14.27 -2.38
C LEU A 99 16.21 14.68 -1.21
N SER A 100 15.96 14.11 -0.04
CA SER A 100 16.84 14.28 1.13
C SER A 100 16.93 12.97 1.91
N ASP A 101 18.09 12.69 2.51
CA ASP A 101 18.27 11.56 3.41
C ASP A 101 18.70 12.02 4.81
N PRO A 102 17.76 12.14 5.77
CA PRO A 102 18.09 12.56 7.14
C PRO A 102 18.93 11.51 7.90
N THR A 103 18.93 10.25 7.45
CA THR A 103 19.66 9.16 8.09
C THR A 103 21.13 9.24 7.74
N TRP A 104 21.48 9.26 6.46
CA TRP A 104 22.88 9.41 6.03
C TRP A 104 23.43 10.80 6.36
N ALA A 105 22.57 11.82 6.48
CA ALA A 105 22.95 13.12 7.01
C ALA A 105 23.34 13.11 8.49
N SER A 106 22.90 12.13 9.28
CA SER A 106 23.13 12.13 10.73
C SER A 106 24.54 11.65 11.13
N GLY A 107 25.20 10.89 10.24
CA GLY A 107 26.51 10.30 10.49
C GLY A 107 26.64 8.91 9.88
N ALA A 108 27.60 8.14 10.37
CA ALA A 108 27.92 6.82 9.84
C ALA A 108 28.17 5.79 10.96
N ILE A 109 28.10 4.52 10.61
CA ILE A 109 28.54 3.43 11.49
C ILE A 109 30.04 3.20 11.27
N MET A 110 30.83 3.37 12.33
CA MET A 110 32.27 3.09 12.35
C MET A 110 32.58 2.15 13.51
N ASN A 111 33.25 1.02 13.24
CA ASN A 111 33.62 0.03 14.24
C ASN A 111 32.43 -0.41 15.13
N ASN A 112 31.29 -0.71 14.51
CA ASN A 112 30.02 -1.09 15.17
C ASN A 112 29.46 -0.03 16.14
N LYS A 113 29.85 1.23 15.99
CA LYS A 113 29.33 2.36 16.76
C LYS A 113 28.83 3.45 15.81
N PHE A 114 27.76 4.11 16.21
CA PHE A 114 27.26 5.26 15.48
C PHE A 114 28.15 6.46 15.80
N VAL A 115 28.77 7.02 14.77
CA VAL A 115 29.54 8.26 14.86
C VAL A 115 28.71 9.34 14.21
N LYS A 116 28.23 10.25 15.06
CA LYS A 116 27.43 11.38 14.62
C LYS A 116 28.31 12.38 13.87
N GLN A 117 27.91 12.71 12.66
CA GLN A 117 28.59 13.68 11.83
C GLN A 117 27.56 14.23 10.86
N PHE A 118 27.11 15.46 11.12
CA PHE A 118 26.11 16.07 10.25
C PHE A 118 26.70 16.35 8.86
N GLU A 119 26.04 15.83 7.82
CA GLU A 119 26.46 15.96 6.44
C GLU A 119 25.38 16.64 5.58
N GLU A 120 25.52 17.95 5.37
CA GLU A 120 24.60 18.77 4.57
C GLU A 120 24.43 18.28 3.12
N LYS A 121 25.41 17.51 2.59
CA LYS A 121 25.37 16.98 1.21
C LYS A 121 24.16 16.09 0.91
N TYR A 122 23.45 15.63 1.95
CA TYR A 122 22.23 14.83 1.86
C TYR A 122 20.93 15.65 1.97
N PHE A 123 21.02 16.98 2.03
CA PHE A 123 19.89 17.90 1.95
C PHE A 123 19.65 18.34 0.50
N LEU A 124 18.41 18.25 0.00
CA LEU A 124 18.02 18.65 -1.35
C LEU A 124 18.99 18.13 -2.45
N VAL A 125 19.30 16.84 -2.37
CA VAL A 125 20.25 16.17 -3.25
C VAL A 125 19.70 16.16 -4.68
N PRO A 126 20.47 16.63 -5.68
CA PRO A 126 20.08 16.50 -7.08
C PRO A 126 19.84 15.03 -7.44
N ALA A 127 18.77 14.74 -8.17
CA ALA A 127 18.37 13.38 -8.56
C ALA A 127 19.51 12.56 -9.19
N GLN A 128 20.30 13.18 -10.07
CA GLN A 128 21.44 12.56 -10.75
C GLN A 128 22.57 12.18 -9.80
N ARG A 129 22.67 12.85 -8.65
CA ARG A 129 23.63 12.52 -7.58
C ARG A 129 23.04 11.47 -6.65
N MET A 130 21.77 11.61 -6.27
CA MET A 130 21.09 10.66 -5.37
C MET A 130 21.10 9.24 -5.94
N ILE A 131 20.81 9.08 -7.23
CA ILE A 131 20.76 7.76 -7.90
C ILE A 131 22.09 7.01 -7.93
N GLN A 132 23.23 7.67 -7.64
CA GLN A 132 24.54 7.02 -7.60
C GLN A 132 24.68 6.10 -6.37
N SER A 133 23.93 6.38 -5.30
CA SER A 133 23.97 5.62 -4.05
C SER A 133 22.61 5.13 -3.58
N HIS A 134 21.50 5.74 -4.03
CA HIS A 134 20.14 5.41 -3.60
C HIS A 134 19.27 5.07 -4.80
N ILE A 135 18.83 3.82 -4.92
CA ILE A 135 17.85 3.43 -5.92
C ILE A 135 16.50 3.16 -5.25
N PRO A 136 15.46 3.97 -5.54
CA PRO A 136 14.11 3.67 -5.10
C PRO A 136 13.59 2.38 -5.75
N TYR A 137 12.72 1.65 -5.04
CA TYR A 137 11.98 0.54 -5.64
C TYR A 137 11.09 1.01 -6.79
N ASP A 138 10.36 2.11 -6.58
CA ASP A 138 9.53 2.69 -7.61
C ASP A 138 10.32 3.71 -8.46
N PRO A 139 10.48 3.49 -9.78
CA PRO A 139 11.26 4.38 -10.64
C PRO A 139 10.77 5.83 -10.63
N MET A 140 9.51 6.10 -10.27
CA MET A 140 9.02 7.49 -10.20
C MET A 140 9.72 8.35 -9.16
N TRP A 141 10.22 7.74 -8.09
CA TRP A 141 10.93 8.45 -7.03
C TRP A 141 12.40 8.70 -7.34
N GLN A 142 12.89 8.29 -8.52
CA GLN A 142 14.22 8.70 -8.98
C GLN A 142 14.25 10.17 -9.37
N LEU A 143 13.10 10.76 -9.73
CA LEU A 143 12.98 12.11 -10.26
C LEU A 143 13.83 12.35 -11.51
N LEU A 144 14.04 11.28 -12.29
CA LEU A 144 14.79 11.29 -13.53
C LEU A 144 13.86 11.04 -14.72
N LYS A 145 14.06 11.80 -15.79
CA LYS A 145 13.40 11.54 -17.08
C LYS A 145 13.84 10.22 -17.71
N LYS A 146 15.05 9.76 -17.38
CA LYS A 146 15.57 8.46 -17.80
C LYS A 146 15.95 7.67 -16.55
N PRO A 147 14.96 7.02 -15.90
CA PRO A 147 15.21 6.29 -14.67
C PRO A 147 16.16 5.12 -14.94
N LEU A 148 17.11 4.93 -14.03
CA LEU A 148 18.04 3.81 -14.02
C LEU A 148 17.30 2.55 -13.55
N THR A 149 17.40 1.47 -14.31
CA THR A 149 16.84 0.17 -13.94
C THR A 149 17.58 -0.43 -12.74
N HIS A 150 16.89 -1.26 -11.97
CA HIS A 150 17.53 -2.04 -10.89
C HIS A 150 18.71 -2.89 -11.39
N LYS A 151 18.59 -3.46 -12.59
CA LYS A 151 19.66 -4.22 -13.23
C LYS A 151 20.90 -3.35 -13.47
N ALA A 152 20.73 -2.19 -14.11
CA ALA A 152 21.83 -1.27 -14.39
C ALA A 152 22.47 -0.74 -13.11
N PHE A 153 21.67 -0.37 -12.11
CA PHE A 153 22.18 0.05 -10.81
C PHE A 153 23.00 -1.05 -10.15
N ILE A 154 22.54 -2.31 -10.12
CA ILE A 154 23.25 -3.42 -9.48
C ILE A 154 24.53 -3.79 -10.24
N GLN A 155 24.47 -3.85 -11.57
CA GLN A 155 25.56 -4.30 -12.44
C GLN A 155 26.58 -3.20 -12.77
N LEU A 156 26.34 -1.95 -12.35
CA LEU A 156 27.17 -0.79 -12.70
C LEU A 156 27.29 -0.60 -14.22
N THR A 157 26.21 -0.84 -14.95
CA THR A 157 26.17 -0.67 -16.40
C THR A 157 25.41 0.58 -16.78
N ASN A 158 25.65 1.09 -17.98
CA ASN A 158 24.75 2.07 -18.59
C ASN A 158 23.41 1.40 -18.91
N ASP A 159 22.32 2.16 -18.81
CA ASP A 159 21.02 1.66 -19.21
C ASP A 159 20.86 1.75 -20.72
N GLU A 160 20.60 0.63 -21.39
CA GLU A 160 20.53 0.56 -22.85
C GLU A 160 19.13 0.82 -23.41
N LYS A 161 18.10 0.99 -22.56
CA LYS A 161 16.71 0.82 -23.02
C LYS A 161 15.74 1.84 -22.45
N ASN A 162 15.77 3.08 -22.94
CA ASN A 162 14.55 3.80 -23.33
C ASN A 162 14.85 5.18 -23.93
N ASN A 163 14.36 5.41 -25.15
CA ASN A 163 14.37 6.73 -25.81
C ASN A 163 13.15 7.58 -25.43
N VAL A 164 12.26 7.07 -24.59
CA VAL A 164 11.05 7.77 -24.13
C VAL A 164 11.32 8.36 -22.74
N ASP A 165 11.08 9.66 -22.60
CA ASP A 165 11.15 10.33 -21.30
C ASP A 165 10.05 9.81 -20.36
N PHE A 166 10.46 9.41 -19.17
CA PHE A 166 9.58 9.05 -18.07
C PHE A 166 9.06 10.31 -17.37
N ASN A 167 7.75 10.54 -17.42
CA ASN A 167 7.11 11.64 -16.73
C ASN A 167 6.83 11.27 -15.27
N PHE A 168 7.82 11.47 -14.41
CA PHE A 168 7.67 11.19 -12.98
C PHE A 168 6.66 12.11 -12.28
N ASN A 169 6.50 13.36 -12.73
CA ASN A 169 5.53 14.29 -12.13
C ASN A 169 4.10 13.78 -12.30
N ASP A 170 3.76 13.28 -13.49
CA ASP A 170 2.47 12.63 -13.78
C ASP A 170 2.25 11.39 -12.90
N SER A 171 3.26 10.52 -12.83
CA SER A 171 3.20 9.31 -12.00
C SER A 171 3.01 9.62 -10.51
N ILE A 172 3.70 10.64 -9.99
CA ILE A 172 3.58 11.07 -8.59
C ILE A 172 2.21 11.72 -8.35
N TYR A 173 1.72 12.57 -9.26
CA TYR A 173 0.38 13.16 -9.16
C TYR A 173 -0.69 12.07 -9.05
N HIS A 174 -0.67 11.08 -9.94
CA HIS A 174 -1.62 9.97 -9.88
C HIS A 174 -1.43 9.09 -8.64
N HIS A 175 -0.19 8.90 -8.17
CA HIS A 175 0.07 8.16 -6.94
C HIS A 175 -0.54 8.85 -5.72
N LEU A 176 -0.32 10.15 -5.56
CA LEU A 176 -0.82 10.92 -4.40
C LEU A 176 -2.35 11.03 -4.38
N ASN A 177 -2.99 11.03 -5.55
CA ASN A 177 -4.45 11.08 -5.67
C ASN A 177 -5.13 9.68 -5.65
N ALA A 178 -4.36 8.60 -5.60
CA ALA A 178 -4.89 7.24 -5.57
C ALA A 178 -5.11 6.73 -4.12
N GLY A 179 -6.14 5.89 -3.94
CA GLY A 179 -6.30 5.12 -2.70
C GLY A 179 -5.14 4.14 -2.47
N LYS A 180 -4.91 3.74 -1.21
CA LYS A 180 -3.76 2.90 -0.81
C LYS A 180 -3.61 1.61 -1.62
N ALA A 181 -4.71 0.89 -1.86
CA ALA A 181 -4.69 -0.32 -2.68
C ALA A 181 -4.17 -0.05 -4.10
N ALA A 182 -4.65 1.02 -4.74
CA ALA A 182 -4.21 1.42 -6.07
C ALA A 182 -2.74 1.92 -6.06
N GLN A 183 -2.29 2.60 -4.99
CA GLN A 183 -0.88 2.94 -4.82
C GLN A 183 0.01 1.68 -4.84
N TYR A 184 -0.33 0.66 -4.05
CA TYR A 184 0.42 -0.60 -4.01
C TYR A 184 0.37 -1.38 -5.34
N GLN A 185 -0.79 -1.44 -6.00
CA GLN A 185 -0.93 -2.08 -7.31
C GLN A 185 -0.05 -1.39 -8.37
N ASN A 186 -0.08 -0.05 -8.41
CA ASN A 186 0.66 0.72 -9.40
C ASN A 186 2.18 0.63 -9.19
N GLU A 187 2.63 0.66 -7.93
CA GLU A 187 4.03 0.42 -7.58
C GLU A 187 4.47 -0.98 -7.99
N LEU A 188 3.71 -2.02 -7.60
CA LEU A 188 4.00 -3.41 -7.97
C LEU A 188 4.12 -3.58 -9.49
N ARG A 189 3.20 -2.96 -10.25
CA ARG A 189 3.22 -2.96 -11.72
C ARG A 189 4.49 -2.30 -12.26
N ARG A 190 4.87 -1.11 -11.77
CA ARG A 190 6.09 -0.41 -12.22
C ARG A 190 7.37 -1.18 -11.91
N ILE A 191 7.47 -1.80 -10.73
CA ILE A 191 8.62 -2.64 -10.37
C ILE A 191 8.70 -3.85 -11.30
N ARG A 192 7.60 -4.60 -11.47
CA ARG A 192 7.57 -5.80 -12.31
C ARG A 192 7.83 -5.51 -13.79
N ASN A 193 7.36 -4.38 -14.30
CA ASN A 193 7.58 -3.97 -15.69
C ASN A 193 9.05 -3.71 -16.04
N GLN A 194 9.94 -3.56 -15.05
CA GLN A 194 11.38 -3.52 -15.30
C GLN A 194 11.96 -4.89 -15.70
N GLY A 195 11.23 -5.98 -15.50
CA GLY A 195 11.61 -7.32 -15.98
C GLY A 195 12.86 -7.90 -15.31
N PHE A 196 13.16 -7.47 -14.09
CA PHE A 196 14.38 -7.88 -13.37
C PHE A 196 14.03 -8.55 -12.05
N ASN A 197 14.47 -9.80 -11.87
CA ASN A 197 14.29 -10.55 -10.63
C ASN A 197 15.59 -10.57 -9.84
N HIS A 198 15.57 -10.08 -8.60
CA HIS A 198 16.74 -10.02 -7.73
C HIS A 198 16.32 -9.94 -6.26
N GLN A 199 17.12 -10.53 -5.37
CA GLN A 199 16.85 -10.56 -3.92
C GLN A 199 16.62 -9.18 -3.29
N ALA A 200 17.28 -8.13 -3.80
CA ALA A 200 17.11 -6.75 -3.35
C ALA A 200 15.65 -6.25 -3.46
N LEU A 201 14.87 -6.78 -4.40
CA LEU A 201 13.47 -6.43 -4.61
C LEU A 201 12.50 -7.33 -3.83
N GLY A 202 12.99 -8.48 -3.36
CA GLY A 202 12.15 -9.56 -2.83
C GLY A 202 11.30 -9.11 -1.65
N GLN A 203 11.90 -8.41 -0.66
CA GLN A 203 11.16 -7.94 0.51
C GLN A 203 10.02 -6.98 0.13
N ARG A 204 10.28 -6.02 -0.76
CA ARG A 204 9.25 -5.05 -1.19
C ARG A 204 8.15 -5.71 -2.01
N LEU A 205 8.51 -6.59 -2.95
CA LEU A 205 7.54 -7.32 -3.76
C LEU A 205 6.65 -8.20 -2.89
N ASN A 206 7.24 -8.95 -1.94
CA ASN A 206 6.49 -9.79 -1.00
C ASN A 206 5.53 -8.96 -0.14
N TYR A 207 5.98 -7.80 0.36
CA TYR A 207 5.14 -6.88 1.12
C TYR A 207 3.94 -6.37 0.30
N LEU A 208 4.18 -5.91 -0.93
CA LEU A 208 3.13 -5.39 -1.82
C LEU A 208 2.12 -6.49 -2.16
N GLU A 209 2.59 -7.68 -2.55
CA GLU A 209 1.75 -8.82 -2.89
C GLU A 209 0.94 -9.32 -1.69
N GLY A 210 1.56 -9.45 -0.52
CA GLY A 210 0.88 -9.85 0.71
C GLY A 210 -0.21 -8.85 1.09
N THR A 211 0.11 -7.56 1.07
CA THR A 211 -0.84 -6.48 1.39
C THR A 211 -2.03 -6.50 0.41
N LEU A 212 -1.78 -6.65 -0.89
CA LEU A 212 -2.84 -6.70 -1.89
C LEU A 212 -3.73 -7.94 -1.74
N LYS A 213 -3.17 -9.08 -1.36
CA LYS A 213 -3.97 -10.28 -1.02
C LYS A 213 -4.89 -10.03 0.17
N VAL A 214 -4.41 -9.35 1.21
CA VAL A 214 -5.24 -8.99 2.38
C VAL A 214 -6.35 -8.01 2.00
N VAL A 215 -6.03 -6.99 1.19
CA VAL A 215 -7.03 -6.04 0.69
C VAL A 215 -8.11 -6.77 -0.11
N GLN A 216 -7.71 -7.65 -1.03
CA GLN A 216 -8.66 -8.43 -1.83
C GLN A 216 -9.51 -9.34 -0.93
N HIS A 217 -8.90 -10.02 0.03
CA HIS A 217 -9.63 -10.86 0.98
C HIS A 217 -10.69 -10.08 1.76
N ASN A 218 -10.33 -8.93 2.33
CA ASN A 218 -11.26 -8.09 3.08
C ASN A 218 -12.40 -7.56 2.20
N ARG A 219 -12.10 -7.19 0.95
CA ARG A 219 -13.11 -6.78 -0.03
C ARG A 219 -14.09 -7.93 -0.31
N THR A 220 -13.60 -9.14 -0.58
CA THR A 220 -14.45 -10.31 -0.81
C THR A 220 -15.30 -10.64 0.41
N VAL A 221 -14.75 -10.57 1.62
CA VAL A 221 -15.51 -10.78 2.86
C VAL A 221 -16.62 -9.75 3.02
N ALA A 222 -16.35 -8.47 2.73
CA ALA A 222 -17.36 -7.42 2.78
C ALA A 222 -18.50 -7.65 1.78
N GLU A 223 -18.19 -8.06 0.55
CA GLU A 223 -19.21 -8.42 -0.45
C GLU A 223 -20.01 -9.66 -0.04
N LEU A 224 -19.37 -10.70 0.50
CA LEU A 224 -20.05 -11.89 1.00
C LEU A 224 -21.02 -11.57 2.15
N ARG A 225 -20.68 -10.61 3.01
CA ARG A 225 -21.60 -10.12 4.04
C ARG A 225 -22.85 -9.50 3.41
N ILE A 226 -22.69 -8.66 2.39
CA ILE A 226 -23.82 -8.06 1.66
C ILE A 226 -24.69 -9.14 0.99
N VAL A 227 -24.05 -10.13 0.33
CA VAL A 227 -24.76 -11.28 -0.26
C VAL A 227 -25.58 -12.02 0.80
N THR A 228 -24.98 -12.27 1.97
CA THR A 228 -25.64 -12.96 3.09
C THR A 228 -26.83 -12.17 3.62
N ASP A 229 -26.69 -10.86 3.78
CA ASP A 229 -27.77 -9.99 4.27
C ASP A 229 -28.96 -9.97 3.28
N VAL A 230 -28.68 -9.88 1.97
CA VAL A 230 -29.72 -9.91 0.93
C VAL A 230 -30.38 -11.30 0.82
N PHE A 231 -29.60 -12.37 0.96
CA PHE A 231 -30.12 -13.74 1.01
C PHE A 231 -31.04 -13.97 2.22
N ASN A 232 -30.66 -13.47 3.40
CA ASN A 232 -31.50 -13.56 4.59
C ASN A 232 -32.82 -12.81 4.44
N GLN A 233 -32.83 -11.64 3.77
CA GLN A 233 -34.09 -10.96 3.41
C GLN A 233 -34.99 -11.83 2.54
N SER A 234 -34.42 -12.58 1.59
CA SER A 234 -35.18 -13.56 0.81
C SER A 234 -35.78 -14.68 1.67
N ILE A 235 -35.03 -15.18 2.66
CA ILE A 235 -35.51 -16.21 3.58
C ILE A 235 -36.68 -15.67 4.42
N GLU A 236 -36.55 -14.46 4.97
CA GLU A 236 -37.61 -13.83 5.78
C GLU A 236 -38.91 -13.68 4.98
N LEU A 237 -38.81 -13.23 3.73
CA LEU A 237 -39.96 -13.09 2.82
C LEU A 237 -40.58 -14.44 2.47
N PHE A 238 -39.76 -15.45 2.20
CA PHE A 238 -40.24 -16.81 1.97
C PHE A 238 -40.95 -17.39 3.20
N ASN A 239 -40.37 -17.27 4.38
CA ASN A 239 -40.98 -17.71 5.63
C ASN A 239 -42.29 -16.96 5.89
N SER A 240 -42.35 -15.65 5.58
CA SER A 240 -43.59 -14.87 5.63
C SER A 240 -44.66 -15.44 4.68
N SER A 241 -44.30 -15.81 3.45
CA SER A 241 -45.26 -16.45 2.52
C SER A 241 -45.77 -17.80 3.03
N VAL A 242 -44.89 -18.62 3.64
CA VAL A 242 -45.27 -19.92 4.21
C VAL A 242 -46.21 -19.72 5.40
N ASN A 243 -45.95 -18.73 6.26
CA ASN A 243 -46.84 -18.39 7.37
C ASN A 243 -48.21 -17.89 6.89
N LEU A 244 -48.26 -17.07 5.85
CA LEU A 244 -49.52 -16.65 5.23
C LEU A 244 -50.30 -17.84 4.68
N LEU A 245 -49.61 -18.77 4.01
CA LEU A 245 -50.21 -20.00 3.48
C LEU A 245 -50.78 -20.88 4.60
N ASN A 246 -50.01 -21.09 5.68
CA ASN A 246 -50.46 -21.88 6.83
C ASN A 246 -51.67 -21.27 7.54
N ASN A 247 -51.78 -19.94 7.52
CA ASN A 247 -52.91 -19.19 8.08
C ASN A 247 -54.07 -18.99 7.09
N ARG A 248 -54.05 -19.68 5.93
CA ARG A 248 -55.10 -19.62 4.89
C ARG A 248 -55.38 -18.19 4.38
N ALA A 249 -54.35 -17.36 4.30
CA ALA A 249 -54.43 -16.07 3.64
C ALA A 249 -54.71 -16.21 2.13
N ASP A 250 -55.06 -15.11 1.47
CA ASP A 250 -55.34 -15.11 0.05
C ASP A 250 -54.07 -15.36 -0.81
N SER A 251 -54.26 -15.98 -1.97
CA SER A 251 -53.17 -16.36 -2.87
C SER A 251 -52.37 -15.16 -3.39
N LYS A 252 -53.00 -13.99 -3.53
CA LYS A 252 -52.33 -12.77 -4.00
C LYS A 252 -51.31 -12.30 -2.96
N SER A 253 -51.65 -12.30 -1.68
CA SER A 253 -50.73 -11.96 -0.59
C SER A 253 -49.54 -12.92 -0.49
N VAL A 254 -49.79 -14.23 -0.62
CA VAL A 254 -48.74 -15.27 -0.65
C VAL A 254 -47.81 -15.06 -1.84
N ASN A 255 -48.36 -14.92 -3.05
CA ASN A 255 -47.58 -14.76 -4.28
C ASN A 255 -46.78 -13.46 -4.29
N THR A 256 -47.31 -12.38 -3.72
CA THR A 256 -46.58 -11.11 -3.58
C THR A 256 -45.30 -11.33 -2.78
N LYS A 257 -45.37 -12.01 -1.63
CA LYS A 257 -44.21 -12.33 -0.80
C LYS A 257 -43.22 -13.27 -1.48
N LEU A 258 -43.71 -14.26 -2.23
CA LEU A 258 -42.85 -15.16 -3.01
C LEU A 258 -42.12 -14.44 -4.14
N HIS A 259 -42.75 -13.48 -4.82
CA HIS A 259 -42.10 -12.66 -5.83
C HIS A 259 -41.05 -11.72 -5.22
N GLU A 260 -41.35 -11.05 -4.10
CA GLU A 260 -40.37 -10.23 -3.36
C GLU A 260 -39.17 -11.09 -2.91
N ALA A 261 -39.41 -12.30 -2.40
CA ALA A 261 -38.36 -13.25 -2.03
C ALA A 261 -37.50 -13.60 -3.26
N LYS A 262 -38.12 -13.93 -4.39
CA LYS A 262 -37.43 -14.27 -5.64
C LYS A 262 -36.53 -13.14 -6.13
N GLU A 263 -37.01 -11.89 -6.05
CA GLU A 263 -36.21 -10.71 -6.42
C GLU A 263 -34.98 -10.54 -5.52
N LYS A 264 -35.14 -10.68 -4.20
CA LYS A 264 -34.01 -10.63 -3.26
C LYS A 264 -33.02 -11.76 -3.51
N LEU A 265 -33.51 -12.97 -3.76
CA LEU A 265 -32.66 -14.12 -4.08
C LEU A 265 -31.85 -13.89 -5.35
N PHE A 266 -32.48 -13.34 -6.39
CA PHE A 266 -31.80 -12.97 -7.63
C PHE A 266 -30.72 -11.91 -7.38
N GLN A 267 -31.01 -10.88 -6.59
CA GLN A 267 -30.00 -9.87 -6.21
C GLN A 267 -28.80 -10.48 -5.47
N ALA A 268 -29.03 -11.42 -4.55
CA ALA A 268 -27.95 -12.12 -3.85
C ALA A 268 -27.10 -12.95 -4.83
N LYS A 269 -27.74 -13.66 -5.77
CA LYS A 269 -27.07 -14.48 -6.79
C LYS A 269 -26.20 -13.65 -7.73
N GLU A 270 -26.73 -12.56 -8.26
CA GLU A 270 -25.99 -11.65 -9.14
C GLU A 270 -24.77 -11.06 -8.44
N ARG A 271 -24.93 -10.60 -7.20
CA ARG A 271 -23.81 -10.08 -6.40
C ARG A 271 -22.74 -11.13 -6.15
N LEU A 272 -23.12 -12.36 -5.83
CA LEU A 272 -22.18 -13.45 -5.59
C LEU A 272 -21.38 -13.80 -6.86
N LEU A 273 -22.03 -13.78 -8.03
CA LEU A 273 -21.40 -14.05 -9.33
C LEU A 273 -20.48 -12.90 -9.79
N ALA A 274 -20.77 -11.66 -9.37
CA ALA A 274 -19.96 -10.49 -9.67
C ALA A 274 -18.66 -10.39 -8.83
N ILE A 275 -18.44 -11.30 -7.86
CA ILE A 275 -17.19 -11.36 -7.10
C ILE A 275 -16.10 -11.98 -7.99
N GLU A 276 -15.28 -11.12 -8.58
CA GLU A 276 -14.08 -11.49 -9.34
C GLU A 276 -12.86 -11.69 -8.42
N ASP A 277 -11.88 -12.48 -8.87
CA ASP A 277 -10.58 -12.69 -8.22
C ASP A 277 -10.68 -13.03 -6.71
N SER A 278 -11.61 -13.91 -6.36
CA SER A 278 -11.79 -14.35 -4.98
C SER A 278 -10.57 -15.11 -4.44
N PRO A 279 -10.12 -14.84 -3.20
CA PRO A 279 -9.08 -15.63 -2.57
C PRO A 279 -9.50 -17.09 -2.40
N ALA A 280 -8.59 -18.02 -2.66
CA ALA A 280 -8.85 -19.46 -2.56
C ALA A 280 -9.45 -19.90 -1.20
N ALA A 281 -9.07 -19.21 -0.11
CA ALA A 281 -9.60 -19.47 1.23
C ALA A 281 -11.13 -19.23 1.37
N LEU A 282 -11.75 -18.47 0.46
CA LEU A 282 -13.17 -18.15 0.49
C LEU A 282 -13.99 -18.95 -0.53
N ASN A 283 -13.36 -19.79 -1.35
CA ASN A 283 -14.03 -20.57 -2.40
C ASN A 283 -15.12 -21.49 -1.82
N GLN A 284 -14.86 -22.14 -0.69
CA GLN A 284 -15.84 -23.03 -0.05
C GLN A 284 -17.05 -22.24 0.47
N ASN A 285 -16.83 -21.05 1.04
CA ASN A 285 -17.90 -20.18 1.52
C ASN A 285 -18.80 -19.73 0.37
N MET A 286 -18.21 -19.33 -0.76
CA MET A 286 -18.94 -18.95 -1.97
C MET A 286 -19.75 -20.12 -2.55
N ALA A 287 -19.14 -21.31 -2.64
CA ALA A 287 -19.82 -22.50 -3.14
C ALA A 287 -21.01 -22.90 -2.25
N SER A 288 -20.84 -22.84 -0.93
CA SER A 288 -21.91 -23.10 0.03
C SER A 288 -23.07 -22.11 -0.13
N MET A 289 -22.77 -20.81 -0.20
CA MET A 289 -23.79 -19.77 -0.42
C MET A 289 -24.54 -19.99 -1.75
N MET A 290 -23.83 -20.31 -2.84
CA MET A 290 -24.46 -20.59 -4.13
C MET A 290 -25.40 -21.79 -4.06
N ASN A 291 -25.04 -22.85 -3.32
CA ASN A 291 -25.92 -24.00 -3.12
C ASN A 291 -27.16 -23.64 -2.30
N SER A 292 -27.02 -22.84 -1.23
CA SER A 292 -28.16 -22.34 -0.45
C SER A 292 -29.10 -21.48 -1.30
N ILE A 293 -28.55 -20.64 -2.18
CA ILE A 293 -29.33 -19.85 -3.14
C ILE A 293 -30.14 -20.75 -4.06
N LYS A 294 -29.51 -21.75 -4.68
CA LYS A 294 -30.19 -22.71 -5.58
C LYS A 294 -31.31 -23.45 -4.87
N GLN A 295 -31.07 -23.91 -3.64
CA GLN A 295 -32.09 -24.64 -2.88
C GLN A 295 -33.32 -23.77 -2.56
N LEU A 296 -33.10 -22.50 -2.18
CA LEU A 296 -34.21 -21.59 -1.92
C LEU A 296 -34.95 -21.21 -3.22
N GLU A 297 -34.24 -21.11 -4.33
CA GLU A 297 -34.80 -20.83 -5.66
C GLU A 297 -35.79 -21.93 -6.06
N GLU A 298 -35.41 -23.20 -5.87
CA GLU A 298 -36.29 -24.36 -6.09
C GLU A 298 -37.52 -24.33 -5.18
N ASN A 299 -37.35 -24.03 -3.90
CA ASN A 299 -38.45 -23.99 -2.93
C ASN A 299 -39.46 -22.89 -3.26
N ILE A 300 -38.99 -21.69 -3.62
CA ILE A 300 -39.85 -20.57 -4.06
C ILE A 300 -40.61 -20.99 -5.32
N GLN A 301 -39.92 -21.59 -6.29
CA GLN A 301 -40.54 -22.00 -7.55
C GLN A 301 -41.61 -23.06 -7.35
N GLN A 302 -41.39 -24.03 -6.46
CA GLN A 302 -42.39 -25.05 -6.12
C GLN A 302 -43.67 -24.44 -5.51
N LEU A 303 -43.54 -23.46 -4.61
CA LEU A 303 -44.70 -22.79 -4.02
C LEU A 303 -45.45 -21.91 -5.02
N LEU A 304 -44.75 -21.23 -5.93
CA LEU A 304 -45.39 -20.43 -6.98
C LEU A 304 -46.19 -21.27 -7.99
N THR A 305 -45.89 -22.56 -8.12
CA THR A 305 -46.58 -23.49 -9.02
C THR A 305 -47.73 -24.26 -8.38
N ARG A 306 -47.97 -24.09 -7.08
CA ARG A 306 -49.09 -24.69 -6.35
C ARG A 306 -50.30 -23.76 -6.34
#